data_AF-A0AAE3LY23-F1
#
_entry.id   AF-A0AAE3LY23-F1
#
_cell.length_a   1.000
_cell.length_b   1.000
_cell.length_c   1.000
_cell.angle_alpha   90.00
_cell.angle_beta   90.00
_cell.angle_gamma   90.00
#
_symmetry.space_group_name_H-M   'P 1'
#
loop_
_entity.id
_entity.type
_entity.pdbx_description
1 polymer ?
#
loop_
_entity_poly.entity_id
_entity_poly.type
_entity_poly.pdbx_seq_one_letter_code
_entity_poly.pdbx_strand_id
1 'polypeptide(L)'
;MTTDDKMLEAAFAQARTPDIMPSEAALDRIMMDADSVLAEAAPVASRPKQGFGALILEAIGGWPSFSGLAAATVAGLWIGVSPPAALTDLSAGIWGATIEVPLLESDMFAGLEG
;
A
#
# COMPACT_ATOMS: atom_id res chain seq x y z
N MET A 1 -6.24 -22.87 -17.35
CA MET A 1 -4.86 -22.61 -16.91
C MET A 1 -4.39 -21.37 -17.64
N THR A 2 -4.25 -20.26 -16.90
CA THR A 2 -3.83 -18.96 -17.44
C THR A 2 -2.35 -18.97 -17.79
N THR A 3 -1.87 -17.90 -18.42
CA THR A 3 -0.43 -17.72 -18.67
C THR A 3 0.37 -17.68 -17.37
N ASP A 4 -0.18 -17.04 -16.33
CA ASP A 4 0.45 -16.94 -15.02
C ASP A 4 0.60 -18.31 -14.35
N ASP A 5 -0.43 -19.15 -14.43
CA ASP A 5 -0.37 -20.53 -13.89
C ASP A 5 0.78 -21.33 -14.51
N LYS A 6 1.04 -21.14 -15.81
CA LYS A 6 2.13 -21.82 -16.54
C LYS A 6 3.51 -21.30 -16.16
N MET A 7 3.63 -19.99 -15.95
CA MET A 7 4.90 -19.38 -15.51
C MET A 7 5.26 -19.82 -14.09
N LEU A 8 4.26 -19.89 -13.20
CA LEU A 8 4.44 -20.39 -11.84
C LEU A 8 4.84 -21.87 -11.84
N GLU A 9 4.16 -22.71 -12.63
CA GLU A 9 4.50 -24.12 -12.75
C GLU A 9 5.95 -24.32 -13.24
N ALA A 10 6.38 -23.56 -14.23
CA ALA A 10 7.76 -23.60 -14.71
C ALA A 10 8.78 -23.17 -13.64
N ALA A 11 8.47 -22.12 -12.87
CA ALA A 11 9.31 -21.67 -11.76
C ALA A 11 9.41 -22.73 -10.65
N PHE A 12 8.30 -23.40 -10.30
CA PHE A 12 8.29 -24.48 -9.31
C PHE A 12 9.02 -25.73 -9.78
N ALA A 13 8.87 -26.09 -11.06
CA ALA A 13 9.61 -27.20 -11.66
C ALA A 13 11.12 -26.95 -11.62
N GLN A 14 11.56 -25.71 -11.86
CA GLN A 14 12.97 -25.30 -11.77
C GLN A 14 13.50 -25.34 -10.32
N ALA A 15 12.69 -24.94 -9.34
CA ALA A 15 13.09 -24.83 -7.94
C ALA A 15 13.01 -26.16 -7.15
N ARG A 16 12.36 -27.19 -7.72
CA ARG A 16 12.22 -28.49 -7.06
C ARG A 16 13.59 -29.15 -6.92
N THR A 17 14.11 -29.17 -5.70
CA THR A 17 15.28 -29.98 -5.33
C THR A 17 14.86 -31.45 -5.32
N PRO A 18 15.73 -32.40 -5.74
CA PRO A 18 15.44 -33.83 -5.63
C PRO A 18 15.06 -34.19 -4.20
N ASP A 19 14.14 -35.14 -4.07
CA ASP A 19 13.67 -35.62 -2.78
C ASP A 19 14.80 -36.40 -2.10
N ILE A 20 15.62 -35.70 -1.32
CA ILE A 20 16.69 -36.27 -0.53
C ILE A 20 16.06 -36.61 0.81
N MET A 21 15.87 -37.91 1.05
CA MET A 21 15.46 -38.40 2.36
C MET A 21 16.45 -37.87 3.42
N PRO A 22 16.00 -37.14 4.44
CA PRO A 22 16.86 -36.68 5.52
C PRO A 22 17.53 -37.87 6.22
N SER A 23 18.72 -37.67 6.79
CA SER A 23 19.35 -38.71 7.60
C SER A 23 18.54 -38.96 8.88
N GLU A 24 18.60 -40.19 9.38
CA GLU A 24 17.93 -40.60 10.63
C GLU A 24 18.34 -39.70 11.81
N ALA A 25 19.63 -39.38 11.92
CA ALA A 25 20.14 -38.45 12.93
C ALA A 25 19.56 -37.02 12.81
N ALA A 26 19.20 -36.57 11.60
CA ALA A 26 18.55 -35.28 11.41
C ALA A 26 17.08 -35.33 11.86
N LEU A 27 16.38 -36.44 11.56
CA LEU A 27 15.00 -36.67 12.00
C LEU A 27 14.92 -36.75 13.53
N ASP A 28 15.83 -37.47 14.18
CA ASP A 28 15.90 -37.55 15.64
C ASP A 28 16.12 -36.17 16.27
N ARG A 29 17.00 -35.36 15.67
CA ARG A 29 17.24 -33.99 16.14
C ARG A 29 16.00 -33.11 15.98
N ILE A 30 15.25 -33.26 14.88
CA ILE A 30 13.99 -32.54 14.67
C ILE A 30 12.96 -32.95 15.72
N MET A 31 12.83 -34.24 16.04
CA MET A 31 11.90 -34.72 17.07
C MET A 31 12.26 -34.16 18.45
N MET A 32 13.54 -34.15 18.79
CA MET A 32 14.04 -33.62 20.06
C MET A 32 13.85 -32.10 20.18
N ASP A 33 14.01 -31.37 19.07
CA ASP A 33 13.70 -29.94 18.98
C ASP A 33 12.20 -29.68 19.13
N ALA A 34 11.36 -30.48 18.46
CA ALA A 34 9.91 -30.40 18.56
C ALA A 34 9.42 -30.66 20.00
N ASP A 35 9.97 -31.67 20.68
CA ASP A 35 9.67 -31.93 22.10
C ASP A 35 10.08 -30.77 22.98
N SER A 36 11.23 -30.13 22.70
CA SER A 36 11.67 -28.94 23.44
C SER A 36 10.74 -27.74 23.26
N VAL A 37 10.27 -27.50 22.03
CA VAL A 37 9.32 -26.42 21.72
C VAL A 37 7.94 -26.71 22.32
N LEU A 38 7.50 -27.97 22.31
CA LEU A 38 6.24 -28.39 22.93
C LEU A 38 6.29 -28.30 24.46
N ALA A 39 7.44 -28.60 25.06
CA ALA A 39 7.67 -28.41 26.50
C ALA A 39 7.79 -26.92 26.88
N GLU A 40 8.35 -26.09 25.99
CA GLU A 40 8.46 -24.64 26.16
C GLU A 40 7.18 -23.89 25.78
N ALA A 41 6.20 -24.55 25.15
CA ALA A 41 4.85 -24.04 24.94
C ALA A 41 4.12 -23.91 26.30
N ALA A 42 4.55 -22.92 27.08
CA ALA A 42 3.78 -22.28 28.11
C ALA A 42 2.38 -21.96 27.56
N PRO A 43 1.33 -21.94 28.40
CA PRO A 43 -0.03 -21.69 27.95
C PRO A 43 -0.03 -20.49 27.02
N VAL A 44 -0.48 -20.71 25.78
CA VAL A 44 -0.52 -19.71 24.72
C VAL A 44 -0.99 -18.42 25.35
N ALA A 45 -0.08 -17.44 25.47
CA ALA A 45 -0.42 -16.15 26.01
C ALA A 45 -1.68 -15.70 25.25
N SER A 46 -2.79 -15.52 25.98
CA SER A 46 -4.06 -15.11 25.40
C SER A 46 -3.75 -13.96 24.45
N ARG A 47 -3.91 -14.19 23.14
CA ARG A 47 -3.60 -13.16 22.14
C ARG A 47 -4.39 -11.92 22.60
N PRO A 48 -3.72 -10.80 22.90
CA PRO A 48 -4.42 -9.63 23.42
C PRO A 48 -5.56 -9.32 22.46
N LYS A 49 -6.77 -9.12 22.99
CA LYS A 49 -7.94 -8.84 22.17
C LYS A 49 -7.58 -7.69 21.23
N GLN A 50 -7.42 -8.02 19.96
CA GLN A 50 -6.92 -7.10 18.97
C GLN A 50 -7.93 -5.96 18.85
N GLY A 51 -7.48 -4.74 19.10
CA GLY A 51 -8.36 -3.57 19.03
C GLY A 51 -8.96 -3.43 17.64
N PHE A 52 -10.15 -2.83 17.55
CA PHE A 52 -10.86 -2.65 16.27
C PHE A 52 -10.00 -1.99 15.17
N GLY A 53 -9.14 -1.03 15.55
CA GLY A 53 -8.19 -0.41 14.61
C GLY A 53 -7.14 -1.37 14.07
N ALA A 54 -6.68 -2.32 14.88
CA ALA A 54 -5.72 -3.33 14.45
C ALA A 54 -6.38 -4.38 13.53
N LEU A 55 -7.67 -4.68 13.70
CA LEU A 55 -8.45 -5.50 12.77
C LEU A 55 -8.63 -4.81 11.42
N ILE A 56 -8.94 -3.50 11.42
CA ILE A 56 -9.03 -2.72 10.19
C ILE A 56 -7.67 -2.69 9.48
N LEU A 57 -6.59 -2.39 10.20
CA LEU A 57 -5.24 -2.39 9.62
C LEU A 57 -4.89 -3.72 8.96
N GLU A 58 -5.16 -4.84 9.64
CA GLU A 58 -4.91 -6.16 9.10
C GLU A 58 -5.78 -6.49 7.88
N ALA A 59 -7.05 -6.08 7.89
CA ALA A 59 -7.96 -6.25 6.76
C ALA A 59 -7.53 -5.48 5.49
N ILE A 60 -6.83 -4.35 5.62
CA ILE A 60 -6.35 -3.55 4.48
C ILE A 60 -4.93 -3.97 4.03
N GLY A 61 -4.29 -4.94 4.69
CA GLY A 61 -2.94 -5.42 4.36
C GLY A 61 -1.83 -4.91 5.28
N GLY A 62 -2.18 -4.40 6.46
CA GLY A 62 -1.27 -3.98 7.52
C GLY A 62 -0.68 -2.58 7.31
N TRP A 63 0.43 -2.33 8.00
CA TRP A 63 1.11 -1.02 7.94
C TRP A 63 1.60 -0.58 6.56
N PRO A 64 2.08 -1.47 5.67
CA PRO A 64 2.52 -1.06 4.34
C PRO A 64 1.41 -0.38 3.54
N SER A 65 0.22 -0.98 3.47
CA SER A 65 -0.94 -0.40 2.78
C SER A 65 -1.36 0.96 3.36
N PHE A 66 -1.43 1.07 4.69
CA PHE A 66 -1.83 2.31 5.34
C PHE A 66 -0.81 3.44 5.11
N SER A 67 0.49 3.13 5.09
CA SER A 67 1.52 4.12 4.79
C SER A 67 1.38 4.69 3.38
N GLY A 68 1.06 3.84 2.40
CA GLY A 68 0.75 4.27 1.03
C GLY A 68 -0.49 5.15 0.96
N LEU A 69 -1.55 4.79 1.70
CA LEU A 69 -2.77 5.59 1.80
C LEU A 69 -2.50 6.96 2.43
N ALA A 70 -1.72 7.02 3.51
CA ALA A 70 -1.32 8.28 4.15
C ALA A 70 -0.43 9.13 3.22
N ALA A 71 0.50 8.52 2.49
CA ALA A 71 1.30 9.23 1.50
C ALA A 71 0.43 9.78 0.36
N ALA A 72 -0.55 9.00 -0.12
CA ALA A 72 -1.47 9.41 -1.16
C ALA A 72 -2.38 10.58 -0.72
N THR A 73 -2.84 10.60 0.53
CA THR A 73 -3.62 11.73 1.05
C THR A 73 -2.79 13.00 1.17
N VAL A 74 -1.55 12.90 1.65
CA VAL A 74 -0.61 14.04 1.70
C VAL A 74 -0.29 14.55 0.29
N ALA A 75 -0.03 13.64 -0.66
CA ALA A 75 0.20 14.00 -2.05
C ALA A 75 -1.02 14.68 -2.69
N GLY A 76 -2.23 14.19 -2.41
CA GLY A 76 -3.47 14.83 -2.86
C GLY A 76 -3.65 16.23 -2.29
N LEU A 77 -3.37 16.41 -0.99
CA LEU A 77 -3.39 17.71 -0.32
C LEU A 77 -2.38 18.69 -0.95
N TRP A 78 -1.16 18.22 -1.22
CA TRP A 78 -0.12 19.01 -1.88
C TRP A 78 -0.54 19.46 -3.28
N ILE A 79 -1.07 18.54 -4.09
CA ILE A 79 -1.55 18.82 -5.45
C ILE A 79 -2.72 19.82 -5.42
N GLY A 80 -3.63 19.71 -4.46
CA GLY A 80 -4.76 20.64 -4.32
C GLY A 80 -4.32 22.06 -3.96
N VAL A 81 -3.32 22.21 -3.09
CA VAL A 81 -2.78 23.52 -2.68
C VAL A 81 -1.93 24.16 -3.79
N SER A 82 -1.14 23.35 -4.50
CA SER A 82 -0.25 23.81 -5.57
C SER A 82 -0.47 22.97 -6.83
N PRO A 83 -1.52 23.27 -7.62
CA PRO A 83 -1.82 22.52 -8.83
C PRO A 83 -0.67 22.63 -9.85
N PRO A 84 -0.10 21.50 -10.32
CA PRO A 84 0.89 21.53 -11.40
C PRO A 84 0.28 22.01 -12.74
N ALA A 85 1.07 22.73 -13.54
CA ALA A 85 0.62 23.31 -14.82
C ALA A 85 0.05 22.30 -15.83
N ALA A 86 0.51 21.04 -15.78
CA ALA A 86 -0.05 19.97 -16.60
C ALA A 86 -1.52 19.67 -16.29
N LEU A 87 -1.98 19.89 -15.05
CA LEU A 87 -3.39 19.70 -14.67
C LEU A 87 -4.27 20.84 -15.19
N THR A 88 -3.76 22.08 -15.24
CA THR A 88 -4.50 23.21 -15.82
C THR A 88 -4.75 23.00 -17.31
N ASP A 89 -3.75 22.53 -18.06
CA ASP A 89 -3.88 22.23 -19.49
C ASP A 89 -4.89 21.10 -19.74
N LEU A 90 -4.83 20.03 -18.93
CA LEU A 90 -5.77 18.92 -19.01
C LEU A 90 -7.20 19.35 -18.66
N SER A 91 -7.37 20.18 -17.64
CA SER A 91 -8.68 20.71 -17.25
C SER A 91 -9.27 21.60 -18.35
N ALA A 92 -8.45 22.45 -18.98
CA ALA A 92 -8.89 23.32 -20.06
C ALA A 92 -9.29 22.52 -21.31
N GLY A 93 -8.61 21.40 -21.58
CA GLY A 93 -8.96 20.50 -22.69
C GLY A 93 -10.25 19.72 -22.49
N ILE A 94 -10.61 19.38 -21.24
CA ILE A 94 -11.81 18.60 -20.92
C ILE A 94 -13.03 19.49 -20.63
N TRP A 95 -12.84 20.56 -19.86
CA TRP A 95 -13.92 21.40 -19.32
C TRP A 95 -14.00 22.78 -19.99
N GLY A 96 -13.03 23.16 -20.81
CA GLY A 96 -12.87 24.50 -21.34
C GLY A 96 -12.05 25.39 -20.43
N ALA A 97 -11.41 26.42 -21.00
CA ALA A 97 -10.62 27.37 -20.23
C ALA A 97 -11.52 28.25 -19.35
N THR A 98 -11.18 28.41 -18.08
CA THR A 98 -11.81 29.41 -17.22
C THR A 98 -11.32 30.79 -17.66
N ILE A 99 -12.25 31.62 -18.14
CA ILE A 99 -11.98 33.03 -18.42
C ILE A 99 -12.39 33.82 -17.20
N GLU A 100 -11.41 34.36 -16.48
CA GLU A 100 -11.68 35.32 -15.43
C GLU A 100 -12.11 36.64 -16.08
N VAL A 101 -13.36 37.03 -15.83
CA VAL A 101 -13.87 38.35 -16.21
C VAL A 101 -13.70 39.25 -14.99
N PRO A 102 -12.76 40.20 -15.00
CA PRO A 102 -12.63 41.16 -13.91
C PRO A 102 -13.93 41.96 -13.79
N LEU A 103 -14.58 41.85 -12.62
CA LEU A 103 -15.88 42.50 -12.34
C LEU A 103 -15.74 44.00 -12.05
N LEU A 104 -14.53 44.45 -11.70
CA LEU A 104 -14.19 45.86 -11.54
C LEU A 104 -13.01 46.15 -12.49
N GLU A 105 -13.26 46.95 -13.52
CA GLU A 105 -12.19 47.48 -14.36
C GLU A 105 -11.31 48.41 -13.51
N SER A 106 -10.00 48.25 -13.58
CA SER A 106 -9.03 49.13 -12.89
C SER A 106 -9.28 50.61 -13.17
N ASP A 107 -9.89 50.92 -14.32
CA ASP A 107 -10.14 52.27 -14.79
C ASP A 107 -11.30 52.96 -14.03
N MET A 108 -12.17 52.20 -13.36
CA MET A 108 -13.27 52.76 -12.57
C MET A 108 -12.78 53.44 -11.28
N PHE A 109 -11.65 52.98 -10.73
CA PHE A 109 -11.00 53.59 -9.57
C PHE A 109 -10.17 54.81 -9.98
N ALA A 110 -9.57 54.78 -11.17
CA ALA A 110 -8.84 55.93 -11.72
C ALA A 110 -9.75 57.15 -11.98
N GLY A 111 -11.05 56.93 -12.23
CA GLY A 111 -12.04 58.00 -12.41
C GLY A 111 -12.57 58.64 -11.11
N LEU A 112 -12.24 58.10 -9.94
CA LEU A 112 -12.67 58.61 -8.62
C LEU A 112 -11.60 59.45 -7.90
N GLU A 113 -10.37 59.48 -8.41
CA GLU A 113 -9.26 60.29 -7.89
C GLU A 113 -9.07 61.64 -8.66
N GLY A 114 -10.08 62.06 -9.43
CA GLY A 114 -10.12 63.35 -10.15
C GLY A 114 -11.00 64.40 -9.49
#